data_AF-G1UP42-F1
#
_entry.id   AF-G1UP42-F1
#
_cell.length_a   1.000
_cell.length_b   1.000
_cell.length_c   1.000
_cell.angle_alpha   90.00
_cell.angle_beta   90.00
_cell.angle_gamma   90.00
#
_symmetry.space_group_name_H-M   'P 1'
#
loop_
_entity.id
_entity.type
_entity.pdbx_description
1 polymer ?
#
loop_
_entity_poly.entity_id
_entity_poly.type
_entity_poly.pdbx_seq_one_letter_code
_entity_poly.pdbx_strand_id
1 'polypeptide(L)'
;MPSKKPRLTVYLTEEELRGIEASAARAGISLSTFAKLVCTGLPVPTLEHKQAVQEIIKARADLGRLGGLLKQAIAADGDKFTLQRLLREVDAGMRELRAAALKIR
;
A
#
# COMPACT_ATOMS: atom_id res chain seq x y z
N MET A 1 -9.51 -33.45 -12.25
CA MET A 1 -8.77 -34.07 -11.12
C MET A 1 -9.00 -33.22 -9.88
N PRO A 2 -9.53 -33.76 -8.77
CA PRO A 2 -9.59 -33.01 -7.53
C PRO A 2 -8.15 -32.71 -7.10
N SER A 3 -7.84 -31.44 -6.88
CA SER A 3 -6.50 -31.00 -6.48
C SER A 3 -6.16 -31.62 -5.12
N LYS A 4 -5.25 -32.61 -5.10
CA LYS A 4 -4.72 -33.23 -3.86
C LYS A 4 -3.80 -32.27 -3.11
N LYS A 5 -4.29 -31.09 -2.74
CA LYS A 5 -3.54 -30.21 -1.84
C LYS A 5 -3.72 -30.74 -0.41
N PRO A 6 -2.64 -30.83 0.39
CA PRO A 6 -2.76 -31.21 1.79
C PRO A 6 -3.66 -30.20 2.52
N ARG A 7 -4.52 -30.71 3.41
CA ARG A 7 -5.45 -29.92 4.22
C ARG A 7 -5.08 -30.02 5.69
N LEU A 8 -5.17 -28.91 6.40
CA LEU A 8 -5.11 -28.84 7.86
C LEU A 8 -6.55 -28.66 8.37
N THR A 9 -7.00 -29.54 9.27
CA THR A 9 -8.30 -29.43 9.95
C THR A 9 -8.04 -29.23 11.43
N VAL A 10 -8.63 -28.19 12.00
CA VAL A 10 -8.43 -27.80 13.41
C VAL A 10 -9.81 -27.64 14.02
N TYR A 11 -10.03 -28.19 15.21
CA TYR A 11 -11.24 -27.96 15.99
C TYR A 11 -11.07 -26.67 16.78
N LEU A 12 -12.08 -25.82 16.73
CA LEU A 12 -12.10 -24.51 17.37
C LEU A 12 -13.37 -24.39 18.20
N THR A 13 -13.26 -23.72 19.33
CA THR A 13 -14.41 -23.18 20.04
C THR A 13 -15.01 -22.01 19.25
N GLU A 14 -16.26 -21.64 19.55
CA GLU A 14 -16.91 -20.49 18.90
C GLU A 14 -16.19 -19.17 19.17
N GLU A 15 -15.53 -19.04 20.32
CA GLU A 15 -14.78 -17.84 20.69
C GLU A 15 -13.49 -17.73 19.87
N GLU A 16 -12.75 -18.83 19.72
CA GLU A 16 -11.55 -18.89 18.88
C GLU A 16 -11.89 -18.62 17.41
N LEU A 17 -12.96 -19.23 16.88
CA LEU A 17 -13.39 -18.99 15.51
C LEU A 17 -13.70 -17.50 15.27
N ARG A 18 -14.48 -16.88 16.15
CA ARG A 18 -14.80 -15.45 16.08
C ARG A 18 -13.54 -14.58 16.16
N GLY A 19 -12.59 -14.92 17.03
CA GLY A 19 -11.32 -14.21 17.15
C GLY A 19 -10.50 -14.25 15.85
N ILE A 20 -10.43 -15.42 15.22
CA ILE A 20 -9.74 -15.59 13.93
C ILE A 20 -10.47 -14.86 12.81
N GLU A 21 -11.80 -14.96 12.73
CA GLU A 21 -12.63 -14.26 11.75
C GLU A 21 -12.47 -12.75 11.84
N ALA A 22 -12.55 -12.18 13.05
CA ALA A 22 -12.36 -10.77 13.27
C ALA A 22 -10.96 -10.32 12.85
N SER A 23 -9.93 -11.14 13.11
CA SER A 23 -8.55 -10.83 12.73
C SER A 23 -8.33 -10.92 11.22
N ALA A 24 -8.90 -11.91 10.55
CA ALA A 24 -8.88 -12.03 9.09
C ALA A 24 -9.62 -10.86 8.41
N ALA A 25 -10.78 -10.47 8.96
CA ALA A 25 -11.53 -9.30 8.51
C ALA A 25 -10.73 -8.00 8.67
N ARG A 26 -10.07 -7.81 9.82
CA ARG A 26 -9.15 -6.68 10.07
C ARG A 26 -7.89 -6.70 9.21
N ALA A 27 -7.53 -7.82 8.58
CA ALA A 27 -6.45 -7.88 7.59
C ALA A 27 -6.97 -7.73 6.14
N GLY A 28 -8.29 -7.85 5.95
CA GLY A 28 -8.93 -7.85 4.64
C GLY A 28 -8.44 -8.99 3.75
N ILE A 29 -8.28 -10.19 4.32
CA ILE A 29 -7.90 -11.43 3.62
C ILE A 29 -8.81 -12.58 4.08
N SER A 30 -8.83 -13.70 3.34
CA SER A 30 -9.63 -14.87 3.74
C SER A 30 -9.12 -15.50 5.04
N LEU A 31 -10.03 -16.14 5.80
CA LEU A 31 -9.73 -16.99 6.96
C LEU A 31 -8.56 -17.96 6.70
N SER A 32 -8.61 -18.67 5.57
CA SER A 32 -7.59 -19.64 5.17
C SER A 32 -6.23 -18.99 4.88
N THR A 33 -6.21 -17.79 4.29
CA THR A 33 -4.97 -17.04 4.04
C THR A 33 -4.40 -16.52 5.34
N PHE A 34 -5.24 -15.96 6.21
CA PHE A 34 -4.85 -15.49 7.53
C PHE A 34 -4.23 -16.61 8.36
N ALA A 35 -4.93 -17.74 8.50
CA ALA A 35 -4.43 -18.91 9.22
C ALA A 35 -3.13 -19.43 8.62
N LYS A 36 -3.02 -19.51 7.29
CA LYS A 36 -1.78 -19.93 6.62
C LYS A 36 -0.61 -18.99 6.97
N LEU A 37 -0.80 -17.67 6.89
CA LEU A 37 0.26 -16.69 7.18
C LEU A 37 0.71 -16.81 8.65
N VAL A 38 -0.24 -16.83 9.58
CA VAL A 38 0.04 -16.96 11.01
C VAL A 38 0.77 -18.27 11.32
N CYS A 39 0.27 -19.41 10.84
CA CYS A 39 0.89 -20.71 11.11
C CYS A 39 2.25 -20.91 10.42
N THR A 40 2.58 -20.12 9.40
CA THR A 40 3.89 -20.16 8.72
C THR A 40 4.83 -19.05 9.18
N GLY A 41 4.43 -18.24 10.17
CA GLY A 41 5.22 -17.11 10.67
C GLY A 41 5.39 -15.98 9.65
N LEU A 42 4.56 -15.95 8.59
CA LEU A 42 4.57 -14.89 7.60
C LEU A 42 3.76 -13.69 8.08
N PRO A 43 4.18 -12.46 7.72
CA PRO A 43 3.48 -11.25 8.13
C PRO A 43 2.05 -11.23 7.58
N VAL A 44 1.11 -10.84 8.44
CA VAL A 44 -0.28 -10.58 8.06
C VAL A 44 -0.39 -9.10 7.69
N PRO A 45 -0.87 -8.76 6.47
CA PRO A 45 -1.06 -7.37 6.09
C PRO A 45 -2.09 -6.70 7.01
N THR A 46 -1.72 -5.59 7.65
CA THR A 46 -2.65 -4.82 8.49
C THR A 46 -3.45 -3.83 7.63
N LEU A 47 -4.68 -3.50 8.08
CA LEU A 47 -5.48 -2.45 7.43
C LEU A 47 -4.77 -1.09 7.45
N GLU A 48 -4.07 -0.76 8.53
CA GLU A 48 -3.28 0.48 8.66
C GLU A 48 -2.22 0.57 7.56
N HIS A 49 -1.54 -0.54 7.26
CA HIS A 49 -0.55 -0.60 6.20
C HIS A 49 -1.19 -0.41 4.82
N LYS A 50 -2.36 -1.01 4.56
CA LYS A 50 -3.11 -0.77 3.30
C LYS A 50 -3.52 0.69 3.15
N GLN A 51 -4.00 1.33 4.21
CA GLN A 51 -4.41 2.73 4.20
C GLN A 51 -3.22 3.66 3.94
N ALA A 52 -2.11 3.47 4.65
CA ALA A 52 -0.88 4.23 4.45
C ALA A 52 -0.36 4.11 3.00
N VAL A 53 -0.39 2.90 2.43
CA VAL A 53 -0.03 2.68 1.02
C VAL A 53 -0.98 3.43 0.07
N GLN A 54 -2.29 3.43 0.33
CA GLN A 54 -3.25 4.17 -0.48
C GLN A 54 -3.06 5.70 -0.42
N GLU A 55 -2.79 6.24 0.76
CA GLU A 55 -2.51 7.66 0.94
C GLU A 55 -1.26 8.08 0.19
N ILE A 56 -0.20 7.27 0.21
CA ILE A 56 1.00 7.51 -0.57
C ILE A 56 0.72 7.45 -2.08
N ILE A 57 -0.11 6.52 -2.54
CA ILE A 57 -0.51 6.45 -3.97
C ILE A 57 -1.26 7.72 -4.38
N LYS A 58 -2.20 8.22 -3.57
CA LYS A 58 -2.93 9.46 -3.85
C LYS A 58 -1.99 10.67 -3.89
N ALA A 59 -1.14 10.84 -2.89
CA ALA A 59 -0.15 11.92 -2.86
C ALA A 59 0.75 11.92 -4.11
N ARG A 60 1.17 10.72 -4.57
CA ARG A 60 1.97 10.59 -5.81
C ARG A 60 1.20 10.99 -7.06
N ALA A 61 -0.09 10.69 -7.14
CA ALA A 61 -0.92 11.10 -8.27
C ALA A 61 -1.06 12.64 -8.34
N ASP A 62 -1.22 13.27 -7.17
CA ASP A 62 -1.37 14.73 -7.05
C ASP A 62 -0.06 15.45 -7.43
N LEU A 63 1.08 14.95 -6.97
CA LEU A 63 2.40 15.45 -7.36
C LEU A 63 2.67 15.29 -8.85
N GLY A 64 2.24 14.17 -9.45
CA GLY A 64 2.32 13.98 -10.90
C GLY A 64 1.52 15.03 -11.68
N ARG A 65 0.32 15.40 -11.21
CA ARG A 65 -0.50 16.47 -11.82
C ARG A 65 0.18 17.83 -11.66
N LEU A 66 0.72 18.14 -10.48
CA LEU A 66 1.48 19.37 -10.24
C LEU A 66 2.69 19.51 -11.17
N GLY A 67 3.47 18.44 -11.36
CA GLY A 67 4.59 18.45 -12.31
C GLY A 67 4.15 18.73 -13.75
N GLY A 68 2.97 18.24 -14.15
CA GLY A 68 2.37 18.56 -15.45
C GLY A 68 2.01 20.05 -15.58
N LEU A 69 1.37 20.63 -14.58
CA LEU A 69 1.01 22.05 -14.54
C LEU A 69 2.25 22.96 -14.56
N LEU A 70 3.31 22.60 -13.82
CA LEU A 70 4.58 23.30 -13.83
C LEU A 70 5.23 23.31 -15.23
N LYS A 71 5.19 22.17 -15.94
CA LYS A 71 5.68 22.10 -17.33
C LYS A 71 4.86 22.97 -18.28
N GLN A 72 3.53 22.99 -18.11
CA GLN A 72 2.65 23.86 -18.90
C GLN A 72 2.93 25.35 -18.64
N ALA A 73 3.16 25.74 -17.39
CA ALA A 73 3.52 27.10 -17.03
C ALA A 73 4.86 27.53 -17.62
N ILE A 74 5.85 26.62 -17.70
CA ILE A 74 7.13 26.87 -18.39
C ILE A 74 6.91 27.08 -19.89
N ALA A 75 6.02 26.30 -20.51
CA ALA A 75 5.69 26.43 -21.92
C ALA A 75 4.92 27.73 -22.24
N ALA A 76 4.25 28.31 -21.24
CA ALA A 76 3.50 29.56 -21.33
C ALA A 76 4.29 30.82 -20.90
N ASP A 77 5.62 30.78 -21.01
CA ASP A 77 6.53 31.91 -20.72
C ASP A 77 6.56 32.35 -19.24
N GLY A 78 6.14 31.49 -18.31
CA GLY A 78 6.31 31.72 -16.88
C GLY A 78 7.78 31.72 -16.45
N ASP A 79 8.08 32.27 -15.26
CA ASP A 79 9.45 32.36 -14.73
C ASP A 79 10.13 30.98 -14.70
N LYS A 80 10.96 30.78 -15.72
CA LYS A 80 11.58 29.50 -16.04
C LYS A 80 12.48 29.01 -14.93
N PHE A 81 13.12 29.92 -14.20
CA PHE A 81 14.05 29.58 -13.12
C PHE A 81 13.30 29.08 -11.89
N THR A 82 12.28 29.84 -11.47
CA THR A 82 11.43 29.48 -10.33
C THR A 82 10.65 28.19 -10.60
N LEU A 83 10.08 28.04 -11.80
CA LEU A 83 9.33 26.83 -12.19
C LEU A 83 10.23 25.60 -12.30
N GLN A 84 11.44 25.73 -12.84
CA GLN A 84 12.39 24.60 -12.87
C GLN A 84 12.87 24.19 -11.48
N ARG A 85 13.07 25.13 -10.56
CA ARG A 85 13.43 24.83 -9.16
C ARG A 85 12.31 24.05 -8.47
N LEU A 86 11.08 24.55 -8.57
CA LEU A 86 9.88 23.88 -8.02
C LEU A 86 9.69 22.47 -8.61
N LEU A 87 9.92 22.30 -9.91
CA LEU A 87 9.82 20.99 -10.55
C LEU A 87 10.83 20.00 -9.95
N ARG A 88 12.08 20.44 -9.71
CA ARG A 88 13.11 19.59 -9.08
C ARG A 88 12.77 19.23 -7.64
N GLU A 89 12.22 20.15 -6.86
CA GLU A 89 11.78 19.89 -5.48
C GLU A 89 10.62 18.88 -5.44
N VAL A 90 9.64 19.02 -6.34
CA VAL A 90 8.54 18.05 -6.49
C VAL A 90 9.07 16.67 -6.89
N ASP A 91 9.98 16.60 -7.87
CA ASP A 91 10.59 15.33 -8.29
C ASP A 91 11.41 14.68 -7.17
N ALA A 92 12.12 15.46 -6.36
CA ALA A 92 12.87 14.98 -5.20
C ALA A 92 11.93 14.41 -4.13
N GLY A 93 10.87 15.15 -3.75
CA GLY A 93 9.86 14.68 -2.81
C GLY A 93 9.14 13.42 -3.30
N MET A 94 8.88 13.29 -4.60
CA MET A 94 8.33 12.06 -5.19
C MET A 94 9.24 10.85 -5.03
N ARG A 95 10.57 11.02 -5.11
CA ARG A 95 11.53 9.93 -4.91
C ARG A 95 11.57 9.50 -3.45
N GLU A 96 11.53 10.45 -2.52
CA GLU A 96 11.49 10.16 -1.09
C GLU A 96 10.20 9.43 -0.69
N LEU A 97 9.04 9.88 -1.18
CA LEU A 97 7.77 9.19 -0.97
C LEU A 97 7.78 7.76 -1.53
N ARG A 98 8.39 7.54 -2.70
CA ARG A 98 8.58 6.18 -3.25
C ARG A 98 9.47 5.32 -2.36
N ALA A 99 10.56 5.87 -1.86
CA ALA A 99 11.48 5.16 -0.98
C ALA A 99 10.83 4.81 0.36
N ALA A 100 10.04 5.72 0.92
CA ALA A 100 9.26 5.47 2.13
C ALA A 100 8.21 4.37 1.91
N ALA A 101 7.47 4.42 0.80
CA ALA A 101 6.49 3.37 0.46
C ALA A 101 7.12 1.97 0.33
N LEU A 102 8.33 1.87 -0.22
CA LEU A 102 9.05 0.59 -0.36
C LEU A 102 9.49 0.01 0.99
N LYS A 103 9.73 0.87 2.01
CA LYS A 103 10.13 0.46 3.36
C LYS A 103 8.98 -0.04 4.22
N ILE A 104 7.73 0.23 3.83
CA ILE A 104 6.56 -0.12 4.63
C ILE A 104 6.32 -1.64 4.65
N ARG A 105 6.92 -2.42 3.73
CA ARG A 105 6.79 -3.89 3.58
C ARG A 105 6.70 -4.73 4.86
#